data_AF-A0A2N1KM96-F1
#
_entry.id   AF-A0A2N1KM96-F1
#
_cell.length_a   1.000
_cell.length_b   1.000
_cell.length_c   1.000
_cell.angle_alpha   90.00
_cell.angle_beta   90.00
_cell.angle_gamma   90.00
#
_symmetry.space_group_name_H-M   'P 1'
#
loop_
_entity.id
_entity.type
_entity.pdbx_description
1 polymer ?
#
loop_
_entity_poly.entity_id
_entity_poly.type
_entity_poly.pdbx_seq_one_letter_code
_entity_poly.pdbx_strand_id
1 'polypeptide(L)'
;MDQMPDSQEDFINNPSFRKWVKTPDESTSIYWENYLREHPEQQEKIIQAIESVKRLSRASQELVEVSDASAEEEKIWQRVKEQVQTPVLKKRPYWGWAAAAVIVIAGGLLCSIWVRLLLKLNKRLLNRIQSL
;
A
#
# COMPACT_ATOMS: atom_id res chain seq x y z
N MET A 1 -24.77 9.54 6.31
CA MET A 1 -25.59 10.62 6.89
C MET A 1 -24.74 11.87 6.91
N ASP A 2 -24.94 12.78 5.95
CA ASP A 2 -24.34 14.12 6.03
C ASP A 2 -25.07 14.90 7.12
N GLN A 3 -24.42 15.09 8.28
CA GLN A 3 -24.95 15.97 9.32
C GLN A 3 -24.88 17.41 8.79
N MET A 4 -26.03 18.08 8.70
CA MET A 4 -26.06 19.52 8.44
C MET A 4 -25.37 20.24 9.60
N PRO A 5 -24.41 21.13 9.32
CA PRO A 5 -23.69 21.86 10.36
C PRO A 5 -24.64 22.84 11.06
N ASP A 6 -24.89 22.62 12.35
CA ASP A 6 -25.80 23.46 13.16
C ASP A 6 -25.02 24.49 14.00
N SER A 7 -23.72 24.23 14.20
CA SER A 7 -22.79 25.05 14.98
C SER A 7 -21.63 25.60 14.14
N GLN A 8 -21.00 26.67 14.63
CA GLN A 8 -19.79 27.22 14.02
C GLN A 8 -18.66 26.17 13.98
N GLU A 9 -18.54 25.34 15.03
CA GLU A 9 -17.54 24.27 15.09
C GLU A 9 -17.72 23.25 13.96
N ASP A 10 -18.96 22.92 13.59
CA ASP A 10 -19.23 21.96 12.51
C ASP A 10 -18.71 22.47 11.16
N PHE A 11 -18.86 23.77 10.88
CA PHE A 11 -18.27 24.39 9.68
C PHE A 11 -16.74 24.34 9.72
N ILE A 12 -16.12 24.66 10.86
CA ILE A 12 -14.66 24.64 11.01
C ILE A 12 -14.11 23.21 10.85
N ASN A 13 -14.86 22.20 11.29
CA ASN A 13 -14.47 20.79 11.19
C ASN A 13 -14.69 20.21 9.79
N ASN A 14 -15.55 20.81 8.96
CA ASN A 14 -15.85 20.35 7.62
C ASN A 14 -14.63 20.54 6.67
N PRO A 15 -14.06 19.44 6.12
CA PRO A 15 -12.90 19.53 5.23
C PRO A 15 -13.18 20.32 3.94
N SER A 16 -14.36 20.15 3.35
CA SER A 16 -14.79 20.85 2.14
C SER A 16 -14.99 22.34 2.39
N PHE A 17 -15.49 22.72 3.57
CA PHE A 17 -15.61 24.12 3.99
C PHE A 17 -14.23 24.76 4.16
N ARG A 18 -13.33 24.12 4.91
CA ARG A 18 -11.96 24.62 5.08
C ARG A 18 -11.23 24.75 3.75
N LYS A 19 -11.43 23.80 2.83
CA LYS A 19 -10.86 23.85 1.48
C LYS A 19 -11.38 25.06 0.72
N TRP A 20 -12.69 25.26 0.68
CA TRP A 20 -13.30 26.44 0.04
C TRP A 20 -12.77 27.76 0.61
N VAL A 21 -12.64 27.87 1.94
CA VAL A 21 -12.16 29.09 2.59
C VAL A 21 -10.67 29.38 2.31
N LYS A 22 -9.84 28.34 2.23
CA LYS A 22 -8.38 28.48 2.04
C LYS A 22 -7.97 28.53 0.56
N THR A 23 -8.61 27.71 -0.27
CA THR A 23 -8.28 27.52 -1.68
C THR A 23 -9.56 27.16 -2.44
N PRO A 24 -10.39 28.16 -2.78
CA PRO A 24 -11.67 27.92 -3.44
C PRO A 24 -11.43 27.23 -4.78
N ASP A 25 -12.12 26.10 -4.99
CA ASP A 25 -12.20 25.43 -6.29
C ASP A 25 -13.60 25.61 -6.87
N GLU A 26 -13.74 25.48 -8.19
CA GLU A 26 -15.01 25.74 -8.88
C GLU A 26 -16.17 24.89 -8.32
N SER A 27 -15.89 23.63 -7.96
CA SER A 27 -16.89 22.71 -7.39
C SER A 27 -17.35 23.09 -5.98
N THR A 28 -16.44 23.56 -5.12
CA THR A 28 -16.72 23.92 -3.74
C THR A 28 -17.35 25.31 -3.66
N SER A 29 -16.94 26.25 -4.51
CA SER A 29 -17.56 27.57 -4.59
C SER A 29 -19.03 27.49 -4.97
N ILE A 30 -19.39 26.69 -5.99
CA ILE A 30 -20.79 26.51 -6.39
C ILE A 30 -21.62 25.95 -5.22
N TYR A 31 -21.11 24.95 -4.50
CA TYR A 31 -21.83 24.35 -3.37
C TYR A 31 -22.04 25.36 -2.22
N TRP A 32 -20.98 26.03 -1.76
CA TRP A 32 -21.07 26.92 -0.60
C TRP A 32 -21.77 28.24 -0.90
N GLU A 33 -21.70 28.75 -2.13
CA GLU A 33 -22.48 29.91 -2.56
C GLU A 33 -23.97 29.60 -2.65
N ASN A 34 -24.33 28.40 -3.13
CA ASN A 34 -25.73 27.95 -3.12
C ASN A 34 -26.22 27.76 -1.69
N TYR A 35 -25.42 27.13 -0.83
CA TYR A 35 -25.74 26.95 0.60
C TYR A 35 -26.00 28.29 1.30
N LEU A 36 -25.16 29.31 1.06
CA LEU A 36 -25.34 30.65 1.60
C LEU A 36 -26.64 31.33 1.12
N ARG A 37 -27.09 31.03 -0.10
CA ARG A 37 -28.34 31.56 -0.65
C ARG A 37 -29.57 30.87 -0.05
N GLU A 38 -29.45 29.58 0.25
CA GLU A 38 -30.51 28.75 0.82
C GLU A 38 -30.65 28.93 2.34
N HIS A 39 -29.56 29.34 3.02
CA HIS A 39 -29.50 29.48 4.48
C HIS A 39 -28.99 30.86 4.95
N PRO A 40 -29.68 31.97 4.61
CA PRO A 40 -29.29 33.32 5.05
C PRO A 40 -29.29 33.46 6.58
N GLU A 41 -30.11 32.69 7.30
CA GLU A 41 -30.15 32.66 8.77
C GLU A 41 -28.85 32.12 9.40
N GLN A 42 -28.07 31.36 8.65
CA GLN A 42 -26.79 30.81 9.10
C GLN A 42 -25.60 31.68 8.66
N GLN A 43 -25.84 32.74 7.89
CA GLN A 43 -24.80 33.59 7.32
C GLN A 43 -23.85 34.14 8.38
N GLU A 44 -24.38 34.58 9.53
CA GLU A 44 -23.57 35.09 10.64
C GLU A 44 -22.62 34.02 11.19
N LYS A 45 -23.11 32.79 11.40
CA LYS A 45 -22.31 31.64 11.85
C LYS A 45 -21.22 31.29 10.82
N ILE A 46 -21.57 31.30 9.54
CA ILE A 46 -20.64 30.99 8.45
C ILE A 46 -19.52 32.04 8.38
N ILE A 47 -19.85 33.33 8.50
CA ILE A 47 -18.85 34.42 8.53
C ILE A 47 -17.87 34.23 9.69
N GLN A 48 -18.38 33.94 10.89
CA GLN A 48 -17.55 33.66 12.06
C GLN A 48 -16.66 32.43 11.85
N ALA A 49 -17.18 31.36 11.23
CA ALA A 49 -16.38 30.18 10.89
C ALA A 49 -15.28 30.48 9.85
N ILE A 50 -15.57 31.27 8.81
CA ILE A 50 -14.59 31.72 7.81
C ILE A 50 -13.45 32.49 8.50
N GLU A 51 -13.79 33.41 9.40
CA GLU A 51 -12.81 34.20 10.13
C GLU A 51 -11.90 33.32 10.99
N SER A 52 -12.49 32.38 11.74
CA SER A 52 -11.73 31.41 12.55
C SER A 52 -10.76 30.57 11.70
N VAL A 53 -11.22 30.04 10.57
CA VAL A 53 -10.37 29.26 9.65
C VAL A 53 -9.23 30.11 9.09
N LYS A 54 -9.49 31.37 8.74
CA LYS A 54 -8.45 32.29 8.24
C LYS A 54 -7.43 32.63 9.32
N ARG A 55 -7.87 32.90 10.56
CA ARG A 55 -6.99 33.17 11.71
C ARG A 55 -6.09 31.97 12.00
N LEU A 56 -6.64 30.77 12.05
CA LEU A 56 -5.87 29.53 12.24
C LEU A 56 -4.86 29.31 11.11
N SER A 57 -5.25 29.58 9.86
CA SER A 57 -4.35 29.45 8.71
C SER A 57 -3.18 30.43 8.78
N ARG A 58 -3.43 31.69 9.17
CA ARG A 58 -2.37 32.69 9.36
C ARG A 58 -1.44 32.33 10.51
N ALA A 59 -1.99 31.93 11.66
CA ALA A 59 -1.18 31.49 12.80
C ALA A 59 -0.30 30.29 12.44
N SER A 60 -0.81 29.32 11.66
CA SER A 60 0.01 28.21 11.18
C SER A 60 1.10 28.65 10.20
N GLN A 61 0.82 29.65 9.36
CA GLN A 61 1.78 30.15 8.40
C GLN A 61 2.89 30.97 9.07
N GLU A 62 2.55 31.76 10.08
CA GLU A 62 3.51 32.51 10.91
C GLU A 62 4.43 31.57 11.69
N LEU A 63 3.91 30.45 12.22
CA LEU A 63 4.74 29.40 12.84
C LEU A 63 5.69 28.74 11.83
N VAL A 64 5.25 28.56 10.59
CA VAL A 64 6.04 28.02 9.46
C VAL A 64 7.02 29.05 8.89
N GLU A 65 6.82 30.34 9.13
CA GLU A 65 7.75 31.40 8.71
C GLU A 65 8.87 31.62 9.74
N VAL A 66 8.60 31.34 11.02
CA VAL A 66 9.60 31.37 12.10
C VAL A 66 10.46 30.10 12.15
N SER A 67 9.92 28.96 11.71
CA SER A 67 10.70 27.74 11.46
C SER A 67 11.16 27.78 10.01
N ASP A 68 12.44 27.74 9.68
CA ASP A 68 12.93 27.50 8.31
C ASP A 68 12.46 26.10 7.81
N ALA A 69 11.16 25.99 7.49
CA ALA A 69 10.45 24.72 7.34
C ALA A 69 10.97 23.95 6.11
N SER A 70 11.49 24.64 5.11
CA SER A 70 12.06 24.00 3.92
C SER A 70 13.30 23.14 4.24
N ALA A 71 14.14 23.57 5.19
CA ALA A 71 15.34 22.83 5.57
C ALA A 71 15.03 21.70 6.56
N GLU A 72 14.02 21.87 7.43
CA GLU A 72 13.61 20.84 8.38
C GLU A 72 12.73 19.75 7.73
N GLU A 73 11.84 20.12 6.81
CA GLU A 73 11.03 19.17 6.04
C GLU A 73 11.91 18.26 5.20
N GLU A 74 12.93 18.79 4.51
CA GLU A 74 13.87 17.96 3.75
C GLU A 74 14.62 16.98 4.67
N LYS A 75 15.03 17.42 5.88
CA LYS A 75 15.68 16.53 6.87
C LYS A 75 14.73 15.46 7.42
N ILE A 76 13.43 15.74 7.53
CA ILE A 76 12.43 14.76 7.96
C ILE A 76 12.16 13.76 6.82
N TRP A 77 12.00 14.25 5.58
CA TRP A 77 11.81 13.41 4.40
C TRP A 77 13.04 12.54 4.08
N GLN A 78 14.26 13.03 4.29
CA GLN A 78 15.50 12.27 4.17
C GLN A 78 15.55 11.12 5.19
N ARG A 79 15.23 11.39 6.47
CA ARG A 79 15.19 10.37 7.52
C ARG A 79 14.15 9.27 7.23
N VAL A 80 13.00 9.64 6.69
CA VAL A 80 11.98 8.67 6.27
C VAL A 80 12.48 7.83 5.07
N LYS A 81 13.12 8.44 4.06
CA LYS A 81 13.69 7.69 2.92
C LYS A 81 14.80 6.74 3.34
N GLU A 82 15.65 7.13 4.28
CA GLU A 82 16.71 6.25 4.82
C GLU A 82 16.13 5.08 5.61
N GLN A 83 15.09 5.28 6.41
CA GLN A 83 14.43 4.19 7.15
C GLN A 83 13.58 3.27 6.26
N VAL A 84 13.10 3.76 5.11
CA VAL A 84 12.28 2.97 4.16
C VAL A 84 13.15 2.16 3.18
N GLN A 85 14.48 2.33 3.17
CA GLN A 85 15.41 1.39 2.53
C GLN A 85 15.48 0.08 3.33
N THR A 86 14.38 -0.64 3.36
CA THR A 86 14.39 -2.07 3.62
C THR A 86 15.33 -2.70 2.58
N PRO A 87 16.31 -3.53 2.98
CA PRO A 87 17.09 -4.26 2.02
C PRO A 87 16.09 -5.12 1.24
N VAL A 88 15.90 -4.80 -0.04
CA VAL A 88 15.20 -5.69 -0.96
C VAL A 88 15.94 -7.03 -0.87
N LEU A 89 15.37 -7.97 -0.11
CA LEU A 89 15.89 -9.31 0.00
C LEU A 89 15.84 -9.87 -1.42
N LYS A 90 16.97 -9.80 -2.14
CA LYS A 90 17.14 -10.44 -3.43
C LYS A 90 16.80 -11.90 -3.20
N LYS A 91 15.63 -12.34 -3.68
CA LYS A 91 15.23 -13.74 -3.65
C LYS A 91 16.27 -14.50 -4.47
N ARG A 92 17.24 -15.11 -3.79
CA ARG A 92 18.21 -16.00 -4.43
C ARG A 92 17.40 -17.17 -4.99
N PRO A 93 17.43 -17.43 -6.31
CA PRO A 93 16.74 -18.58 -6.85
C PRO A 93 17.38 -19.85 -6.27
N TYR A 94 16.55 -20.74 -5.71
CA TYR A 94 16.96 -22.00 -5.07
C TYR A 94 17.36 -23.06 -6.11
N TRP A 95 18.31 -22.75 -6.99
CA TRP A 95 18.84 -23.69 -8.00
C TRP A 95 19.82 -24.70 -7.42
N GLY A 96 20.30 -24.51 -6.18
CA GLY A 96 21.31 -25.38 -5.55
C GLY A 96 20.89 -26.84 -5.33
N TRP A 97 19.58 -27.14 -5.34
CA TRP A 97 19.07 -28.50 -5.07
C TRP A 97 18.39 -29.13 -6.28
N ALA A 98 18.18 -28.38 -7.37
CA ALA A 98 17.55 -28.91 -8.58
C ALA A 98 18.39 -30.03 -9.22
N ALA A 99 19.73 -29.92 -9.16
CA ALA A 99 20.63 -30.95 -9.67
C ALA A 99 20.53 -32.28 -8.89
N ALA A 100 20.33 -32.22 -7.57
CA ALA A 100 20.20 -33.42 -6.73
C ALA A 100 18.92 -34.20 -7.03
N ALA A 101 17.80 -33.49 -7.29
CA ALA A 101 16.53 -34.13 -7.62
C ALA A 101 16.62 -34.91 -8.96
N VAL A 102 17.34 -34.38 -9.94
CA VAL A 102 17.55 -35.05 -11.25
C VAL A 102 18.37 -36.33 -11.09
N ILE A 103 19.41 -36.34 -10.23
CA ILE A 103 20.24 -37.53 -10.00
C ILE A 103 19.45 -38.64 -9.32
N VAL A 104 18.58 -38.31 -8.34
CA VAL A 104 17.74 -39.32 -7.66
C VAL A 104 16.72 -39.94 -8.61
N ILE A 105 16.09 -39.13 -9.47
CA ILE A 105 15.13 -39.64 -10.46
C ILE A 105 15.84 -40.50 -11.52
N ALA A 106 16.96 -40.03 -12.07
CA ALA A 106 17.72 -40.80 -13.07
C ALA A 106 18.28 -42.10 -12.50
N GLY A 107 18.84 -42.07 -11.28
CA GLY A 107 19.35 -43.26 -10.59
C GLY A 107 18.24 -44.27 -10.24
N GLY A 108 17.08 -43.80 -9.78
CA GLY A 108 15.92 -44.65 -9.49
C GLY A 108 15.38 -45.35 -10.73
N LEU A 109 15.30 -44.65 -11.86
CA LEU A 109 14.85 -45.22 -13.13
C LEU A 109 15.85 -46.26 -13.67
N LEU A 110 17.14 -45.98 -13.62
CA LEU A 110 18.19 -46.92 -14.03
C LEU A 110 18.21 -48.20 -13.17
N CYS A 111 18.04 -48.06 -11.85
CA CYS A 111 17.96 -49.19 -10.93
C CYS A 111 16.71 -50.06 -11.20
N SER A 112 15.55 -49.43 -11.41
CA SER A 112 14.30 -50.13 -11.74
C SER A 112 14.41 -50.95 -13.03
N ILE A 113 15.06 -50.39 -14.06
CA ILE A 113 15.29 -51.08 -15.34
C ILE A 113 16.22 -52.29 -15.13
N TRP A 114 17.30 -52.13 -14.38
CA TRP A 114 18.24 -53.22 -14.08
C TRP A 114 17.60 -54.35 -13.27
N VAL A 115 16.81 -54.04 -12.25
CA VAL A 115 16.08 -55.03 -11.43
C VAL A 115 15.06 -55.79 -12.28
N ARG A 116 14.31 -55.08 -13.15
CA ARG A 116 13.36 -55.73 -14.08
C ARG A 116 14.07 -56.63 -15.09
N LEU A 117 15.25 -56.22 -15.58
CA LEU A 117 16.05 -57.03 -16.51
C LEU A 117 16.58 -58.30 -15.82
N LEU A 118 17.10 -58.17 -14.59
CA LEU A 118 17.59 -59.27 -13.76
C LEU A 118 16.47 -60.29 -13.46
N LEU A 119 15.29 -59.81 -13.06
CA LEU A 119 14.13 -60.67 -12.82
C LEU A 119 13.67 -61.39 -14.09
N LYS A 120 13.70 -60.71 -15.24
CA LYS A 120 13.32 -61.30 -16.53
C LYS A 120 14.33 -62.37 -16.98
N LEU A 121 15.63 -62.16 -16.77
CA LEU A 121 16.65 -63.17 -17.04
C LEU A 121 16.52 -64.37 -16.10
N ASN A 122 16.34 -64.13 -14.79
CA ASN A 122 16.18 -65.20 -13.81
C ASN A 122 14.97 -66.08 -14.11
N LYS A 123 13.82 -65.48 -14.44
CA LYS A 123 12.62 -66.21 -14.88
C LYS A 123 12.85 -67.02 -16.16
N ARG A 124 13.64 -66.52 -17.12
CA ARG A 124 13.98 -67.27 -18.35
C ARG A 124 14.88 -68.47 -18.09
N LEU A 125 15.78 -68.38 -17.11
CA LEU A 125 16.65 -69.49 -16.73
C LEU A 125 15.87 -70.58 -16.00
N LEU A 126 14.97 -70.20 -15.08
CA LEU A 126 14.07 -71.14 -14.41
C LEU A 126 13.15 -71.88 -15.39
N ASN A 127 12.57 -71.17 -16.37
CA ASN A 127 11.72 -71.81 -17.39
C ASN A 127 12.48 -72.81 -18.28
N ARG A 128 13.78 -72.63 -18.50
CA ARG A 128 14.60 -73.57 -19.29
C ARG A 128 14.96 -74.85 -18.53
N ILE A 129 15.05 -74.77 -17.21
CA ILE A 129 15.35 -75.93 -16.36
C ILE A 129 14.10 -76.79 -16.15
N GLN A 130 12.90 -76.19 -16.13
CA GLN A 130 11.64 -76.95 -16.05
C GLN A 130 11.18 -77.58 -17.38
N SER A 131 11.78 -77.21 -18.51
CA SER A 131 11.45 -77.75 -19.84
C SER A 131 12.43 -78.84 -20.33
N LEU A 132 13.35 -79.28 -19.48
CA LEU A 132 14.25 -80.42 -19.67
C LEU A 132 13.81 -81.56 -18.76
#